data_AF-A0A093L6C7-F1
#
_entry.id   AF-A0A093L6C7-F1
#
_cell.length_a   1.000
_cell.length_b   1.000
_cell.length_c   1.000
_cell.angle_alpha   90.00
_cell.angle_beta   90.00
_cell.angle_gamma   90.00
#
_symmetry.space_group_name_H-M   'P 1'
#
loop_
_entity.id
_entity.type
_entity.pdbx_description
1 polymer ?
#
loop_
_entity_poly.entity_id
_entity_poly.type
_entity_poly.pdbx_seq_one_letter_code
_entity_poly.pdbx_strand_id
1 'polypeptide(L)'
;MTPVKEQEAIRKLMVFLQEWDSAHKVARSLILDNFIKSNDGKTEPELELEFSQGASLFLARLTSWLRMTYTHSTCLGKLLKSLGIFLSAASGRRYLIEFLEVGGVLILLEILGLSHLKEEDKRESVKLLQLVAGAGRKYKELICESYGVRSLAKFLAASNSAEAQEDVQVLLDTLGRGNPKYQKQ
;
A
#
# COMPACT_ATOMS: atom_id res chain seq x y z
N MET A 1 10.71 23.01 -26.49
CA MET A 1 11.81 23.20 -25.52
C MET A 1 11.21 23.11 -24.13
N THR A 2 11.39 22.00 -23.43
CA THR A 2 11.10 21.93 -21.98
C THR A 2 12.01 22.94 -21.26
N PRO A 3 11.49 23.77 -20.34
CA PRO A 3 12.28 24.70 -19.55
C PRO A 3 13.43 23.99 -18.81
N VAL A 4 14.59 24.63 -18.69
CA VAL A 4 15.80 24.08 -18.02
C VAL A 4 15.49 23.54 -16.62
N LYS A 5 14.57 24.18 -15.89
CA LYS A 5 14.13 23.73 -14.55
C LYS A 5 13.40 22.38 -14.57
N GLU A 6 12.59 22.13 -15.60
CA GLU A 6 11.86 20.87 -15.76
C GLU A 6 12.81 19.72 -16.09
N GLN A 7 13.82 19.98 -16.94
CA GLN A 7 14.85 18.99 -17.25
C GLN A 7 15.66 18.56 -16.02
N GLU A 8 16.01 19.51 -15.14
CA GLU A 8 16.73 19.20 -13.91
C GLU A 8 15.85 18.42 -12.92
N ALA A 9 14.55 18.72 -12.85
CA ALA A 9 13.62 17.97 -12.01
C ALA A 9 13.47 16.51 -12.47
N ILE A 10 13.31 16.30 -13.79
CA ILE A 10 13.30 14.96 -14.39
C ILE A 10 14.63 14.22 -14.13
N ARG A 11 15.78 14.91 -14.23
CA ARG A 11 17.08 14.32 -13.94
C ARG A 11 17.18 13.82 -12.50
N LYS A 12 16.70 14.61 -11.54
CA LYS A 12 16.66 14.22 -10.11
C LYS A 12 15.77 13.01 -9.87
N LEU A 13 14.60 12.96 -10.51
CA LEU A 13 13.73 11.78 -10.46
C LEU A 13 14.48 10.54 -10.97
N MET A 14 15.13 10.62 -12.13
CA MET A 14 15.85 9.47 -12.71
C MET A 14 16.96 8.96 -11.79
N VAL A 15 17.72 9.87 -11.15
CA VAL A 15 18.75 9.50 -10.17
C VAL A 15 18.12 8.80 -8.97
N PHE A 16 17.04 9.35 -8.40
CA PHE A 16 16.31 8.74 -7.29
C PHE A 16 15.81 7.32 -7.61
N LEU A 17 15.23 7.13 -8.80
CA LEU A 17 14.75 5.81 -9.23
C LEU A 17 15.91 4.83 -9.42
N GLN A 18 17.05 5.28 -9.96
CA GLN A 18 18.25 4.47 -10.10
C GLN A 18 18.85 4.10 -8.73
N GLU A 19 18.83 5.00 -7.76
CA GLU A 19 19.22 4.73 -6.38
C GLU A 19 18.34 3.63 -5.78
N TRP A 20 17.02 3.69 -5.96
CA TRP A 20 16.11 2.62 -5.52
C TRP A 20 16.40 1.27 -6.19
N ASP A 21 16.59 1.29 -7.52
CA ASP A 21 16.78 0.08 -8.33
C ASP A 21 18.10 -0.62 -7.97
N SER A 22 19.15 0.14 -7.66
CA SER A 22 20.48 -0.37 -7.26
C SER A 22 20.65 -0.60 -5.76
N ALA A 23 19.76 -0.06 -4.92
CA ALA A 23 19.87 -0.13 -3.47
C ALA A 23 19.78 -1.56 -2.91
N HIS A 24 20.67 -1.87 -1.98
CA HIS A 24 20.55 -3.03 -1.11
C HIS A 24 19.54 -2.76 0.03
N LYS A 25 19.25 -3.79 0.80
CA LYS A 25 18.19 -3.79 1.82
C LYS A 25 18.23 -2.61 2.81
N VAL A 26 19.40 -2.25 3.34
CA VAL A 26 19.55 -1.12 4.29
C VAL A 26 19.28 0.20 3.59
N ALA A 27 19.88 0.43 2.43
CA ALA A 27 19.64 1.63 1.62
C ALA A 27 18.16 1.78 1.23
N ARG A 28 17.48 0.70 0.81
CA ARG A 28 16.03 0.74 0.55
C ARG A 28 15.23 1.12 1.79
N SER A 29 15.58 0.60 2.97
CA SER A 29 14.92 1.00 4.20
C SER A 29 15.07 2.50 4.48
N LEU A 30 16.25 3.08 4.24
CA LEU A 30 16.49 4.52 4.43
C LEU A 30 15.71 5.36 3.41
N ILE A 31 15.67 4.93 2.15
CA ILE A 31 14.85 5.57 1.11
C ILE A 31 13.38 5.60 1.53
N LEU A 32 12.84 4.48 2.02
CA LEU A 32 11.46 4.40 2.50
C LEU A 32 11.22 5.32 3.71
N ASP A 33 12.14 5.36 4.68
CA ASP A 33 12.00 6.27 5.84
C ASP A 33 11.95 7.74 5.41
N ASN A 34 12.84 8.14 4.50
CA ASN A 34 12.86 9.50 3.98
C ASN A 34 11.59 9.81 3.19
N PHE A 35 11.17 8.88 2.32
CA PHE A 35 9.93 9.02 1.56
C PHE A 35 8.72 9.22 2.49
N ILE A 36 8.57 8.38 3.52
CA ILE A 36 7.47 8.48 4.49
C ILE A 36 7.47 9.83 5.18
N LYS A 37 8.62 10.24 5.73
CA LYS A 37 8.74 11.53 6.45
C LYS A 37 8.42 12.73 5.57
N SER A 38 8.77 12.68 4.30
CA SER A 38 8.60 13.81 3.38
C SER A 38 7.23 13.87 2.71
N ASN A 39 6.50 12.76 2.63
CA ASN A 39 5.30 12.64 1.79
C ASN A 39 4.02 12.26 2.52
N ASP A 40 4.07 12.01 3.83
CA ASP A 40 2.86 11.72 4.61
C ASP A 40 1.83 12.86 4.50
N GLY A 41 0.56 12.49 4.26
CA GLY A 41 -0.56 13.43 4.10
C GLY A 41 -0.62 14.19 2.77
N LYS A 42 0.29 13.97 1.81
CA LYS A 42 0.23 14.65 0.51
C LYS A 42 -0.91 14.18 -0.38
N THR A 43 -1.40 15.12 -1.19
CA THR A 43 -2.36 14.89 -2.27
C THR A 43 -1.67 14.36 -3.53
N GLU A 44 -2.43 13.81 -4.48
CA GLU A 44 -1.86 13.34 -5.76
C GLU A 44 -1.11 14.46 -6.51
N PRO A 45 -1.64 15.70 -6.66
CA PRO A 45 -0.89 16.78 -7.33
C PRO A 45 0.44 17.13 -6.65
N GLU A 46 0.52 17.06 -5.31
CA GLU A 46 1.76 17.32 -4.57
C GLU A 46 2.78 16.20 -4.78
N LEU A 47 2.33 14.94 -4.77
CA LEU A 47 3.18 13.80 -5.11
C LEU A 47 3.68 13.89 -6.55
N GLU A 48 2.80 14.18 -7.51
CA GLU A 48 3.22 14.32 -8.90
C GLU A 48 4.14 15.52 -9.10
N LEU A 49 3.96 16.62 -8.35
CA LEU A 49 4.91 17.73 -8.38
C LEU A 49 6.28 17.32 -7.84
N GLU A 50 6.34 16.60 -6.71
CA GLU A 50 7.59 16.10 -6.14
C GLU A 50 8.33 15.16 -7.09
N PHE A 51 7.59 14.30 -7.77
CA PHE A 51 8.13 13.28 -8.66
C PHE A 51 8.14 13.71 -10.13
N SER A 52 8.05 15.01 -10.45
CA SER A 52 8.10 15.50 -11.85
C SER A 52 7.13 14.78 -12.79
N GLN A 53 5.90 14.57 -12.33
CA GLN A 53 4.82 13.82 -12.99
C GLN A 53 5.11 12.32 -13.18
N GLY A 54 6.03 11.78 -12.39
CA GLY A 54 6.47 10.39 -12.42
C GLY A 54 6.24 9.63 -11.12
N ALA A 55 5.32 10.04 -10.24
CA ALA A 55 5.12 9.37 -8.95
C ALA A 55 4.66 7.91 -9.13
N SER A 56 3.85 7.66 -10.16
CA SER A 56 3.41 6.31 -10.58
C SER A 56 4.60 5.38 -10.91
N LEU A 57 5.73 5.90 -11.39
CA LEU A 57 6.94 5.11 -11.65
C LEU A 57 7.58 4.59 -10.35
N PHE A 58 7.48 5.34 -9.26
CA PHE A 58 7.96 4.89 -7.96
C PHE A 58 6.98 3.90 -7.35
N LEU A 59 5.67 4.14 -7.46
CA LEU A 59 4.64 3.17 -7.05
C LEU A 59 4.82 1.81 -7.73
N ALA A 60 5.07 1.77 -9.04
CA ALA A 60 5.34 0.54 -9.78
C ALA A 60 6.56 -0.24 -9.23
N ARG A 61 7.59 0.47 -8.77
CA ARG A 61 8.78 -0.14 -8.15
C ARG A 61 8.50 -0.65 -6.74
N LEU A 62 7.74 0.09 -5.93
CA LEU A 62 7.33 -0.34 -4.60
C LEU A 62 6.47 -1.60 -4.66
N THR A 63 5.50 -1.65 -5.58
CA THR A 63 4.62 -2.81 -5.77
C THR A 63 5.35 -4.03 -6.33
N SER A 64 6.26 -3.82 -7.29
CA SER A 64 7.13 -4.90 -7.79
C SER A 64 8.01 -5.45 -6.67
N TRP A 65 8.61 -4.58 -5.86
CA TRP A 65 9.42 -5.00 -4.71
C TRP A 65 8.60 -5.71 -3.65
N LEU A 66 7.38 -5.26 -3.37
CA LEU A 66 6.45 -5.93 -2.45
C LEU A 66 6.20 -7.35 -2.92
N ARG A 67 5.79 -7.53 -4.19
CA ARG A 67 5.49 -8.85 -4.77
C ARG A 67 6.68 -9.81 -4.69
N MET A 68 7.89 -9.32 -4.89
CA MET A 68 9.10 -10.15 -4.83
C MET A 68 9.52 -10.52 -3.41
N THR A 69 9.15 -9.72 -2.40
CA THR A 69 9.80 -9.81 -1.09
C THR A 69 8.88 -9.95 0.10
N TYR A 70 7.55 -9.79 -0.01
CA TYR A 70 6.64 -9.79 1.15
C TYR A 70 6.75 -11.04 2.05
N THR A 71 7.18 -12.18 1.51
CA THR A 71 7.39 -13.42 2.26
C THR A 71 8.68 -13.46 3.08
N HIS A 72 9.69 -12.63 2.78
CA HIS A 72 11.00 -12.65 3.45
C HIS A 72 11.56 -11.24 3.74
N SER A 73 10.76 -10.20 3.50
CA SER A 73 11.18 -8.80 3.62
C SER A 73 11.40 -8.41 5.06
N THR A 74 12.38 -7.54 5.25
CA THR A 74 12.81 -7.06 6.56
C THR A 74 12.50 -5.59 6.80
N CYS A 75 11.91 -4.92 5.82
CA CYS A 75 11.39 -3.56 5.95
C CYS A 75 9.93 -3.49 5.46
N LEU A 76 9.18 -4.60 5.57
CA LEU A 76 7.82 -4.74 5.05
C LEU A 76 6.90 -3.62 5.54
N GLY A 77 6.86 -3.31 6.84
CA GLY A 77 6.03 -2.23 7.37
C GLY A 77 6.33 -0.86 6.77
N LYS A 78 7.59 -0.55 6.47
CA LYS A 78 7.96 0.72 5.79
C LYS A 78 7.48 0.73 4.34
N LEU A 79 7.58 -0.41 3.66
CA LEU A 79 7.07 -0.56 2.30
C LEU A 79 5.55 -0.41 2.25
N LEU A 80 4.82 -1.05 3.18
CA LEU A 80 3.37 -0.93 3.30
C LEU A 80 2.95 0.51 3.64
N LYS A 81 3.62 1.18 4.58
CA LYS A 81 3.38 2.60 4.87
C LYS A 81 3.62 3.50 3.67
N SER A 82 4.67 3.25 2.90
CA SER A 82 4.96 4.01 1.67
C SER A 82 3.86 3.81 0.62
N LEU A 83 3.33 2.60 0.47
CA LEU A 83 2.16 2.34 -0.38
C LEU A 83 0.91 3.06 0.15
N GLY A 84 0.76 3.14 1.48
CA GLY A 84 -0.32 3.87 2.14
C GLY A 84 -0.41 5.33 1.73
N ILE A 85 0.74 6.01 1.56
CA ILE A 85 0.80 7.41 1.09
C ILE A 85 0.17 7.54 -0.30
N PHE A 86 0.47 6.64 -1.22
CA PHE A 86 -0.14 6.65 -2.55
C PHE A 86 -1.65 6.34 -2.50
N LEU A 87 -2.05 5.35 -1.70
CA LEU A 87 -3.45 4.93 -1.64
C LEU A 87 -4.36 5.91 -0.88
N SER A 88 -3.82 6.73 0.02
CA SER A 88 -4.56 7.74 0.77
C SER A 88 -4.55 9.13 0.12
N ALA A 89 -3.69 9.35 -0.89
CA ALA A 89 -3.55 10.62 -1.58
C ALA A 89 -4.89 11.08 -2.18
N ALA A 90 -5.37 12.26 -1.76
CA ALA A 90 -6.59 12.84 -2.31
C ALA A 90 -6.46 13.03 -3.82
N SER A 91 -7.54 12.73 -4.55
CA SER A 91 -7.59 12.65 -6.03
C SER A 91 -6.79 11.51 -6.68
N GLY A 92 -5.93 10.80 -5.94
CA GLY A 92 -5.04 9.73 -6.41
C GLY A 92 -5.68 8.40 -6.82
N ARG A 93 -6.86 8.42 -7.45
CA ARG A 93 -7.57 7.22 -7.91
C ARG A 93 -6.73 6.36 -8.85
N ARG A 94 -5.82 6.98 -9.62
CA ARG A 94 -4.88 6.27 -10.51
C ARG A 94 -3.99 5.31 -9.72
N TYR A 95 -3.39 5.76 -8.62
CA TYR A 95 -2.53 4.93 -7.78
C TYR A 95 -3.24 3.70 -7.22
N LEU A 96 -4.50 3.88 -6.80
CA LEU A 96 -5.33 2.75 -6.37
C LEU A 96 -5.54 1.75 -7.51
N ILE A 97 -5.87 2.21 -8.72
CA ILE A 97 -6.08 1.32 -9.88
C ILE A 97 -4.79 0.55 -10.19
N GLU A 98 -3.65 1.23 -10.28
CA GLU A 98 -2.35 0.60 -10.55
C GLU A 98 -2.00 -0.46 -9.49
N PHE A 99 -2.26 -0.16 -8.20
CA PHE A 99 -2.07 -1.12 -7.11
C PHE A 99 -2.98 -2.35 -7.22
N LEU A 100 -4.22 -2.18 -7.68
CA LEU A 100 -5.16 -3.28 -7.86
C LEU A 100 -4.81 -4.14 -9.08
N GLU A 101 -4.37 -3.54 -10.17
CA GLU A 101 -4.00 -4.22 -11.42
C GLU A 101 -2.83 -5.20 -11.22
N VAL A 102 -1.91 -4.88 -10.32
CA VAL A 102 -0.79 -5.77 -9.95
C VAL A 102 -1.17 -6.84 -8.92
N GLY A 103 -2.46 -6.94 -8.55
CA GLY A 103 -2.95 -7.92 -7.58
C GLY A 103 -2.69 -7.53 -6.12
N GLY A 104 -2.56 -6.24 -5.82
CA GLY A 104 -2.21 -5.74 -4.49
C GLY A 104 -3.09 -6.27 -3.36
N VAL A 105 -4.41 -6.40 -3.57
CA VAL A 105 -5.35 -6.97 -2.58
C VAL A 105 -4.97 -8.40 -2.19
N LEU A 106 -4.63 -9.25 -3.16
CA LEU A 106 -4.26 -10.64 -2.88
C LEU A 106 -2.98 -10.70 -2.03
N ILE A 107 -1.97 -9.90 -2.36
CA ILE A 107 -0.72 -9.84 -1.60
C ILE A 107 -0.99 -9.36 -0.16
N LEU A 108 -1.82 -8.34 0.03
CA LEU A 108 -2.19 -7.85 1.36
C LEU A 108 -2.88 -8.93 2.20
N LEU A 109 -3.80 -9.69 1.60
CA LEU A 109 -4.50 -10.78 2.27
C LEU A 109 -3.57 -11.96 2.60
N GLU A 110 -2.62 -12.28 1.73
CA GLU A 110 -1.61 -13.31 1.97
C GLU A 110 -0.69 -12.94 3.14
N ILE A 111 -0.26 -11.68 3.25
CA ILE A 111 0.55 -11.16 4.37
C ILE A 111 -0.07 -11.49 5.72
N LEU A 112 -1.40 -11.38 5.85
CA LEU A 112 -2.12 -11.69 7.10
C LEU A 112 -1.94 -13.15 7.54
N GLY A 113 -1.85 -14.06 6.57
CA GLY A 113 -1.71 -15.51 6.79
C GLY A 113 -0.29 -15.99 7.09
N LEU A 114 0.74 -15.14 6.92
CA LEU A 114 2.13 -15.53 7.13
C LEU A 114 2.50 -15.52 8.62
N SER A 115 2.72 -16.69 9.22
CA SER A 115 2.92 -16.84 10.67
C SER A 115 4.21 -16.19 11.19
N HIS A 116 5.25 -16.09 10.38
CA HIS A 116 6.56 -15.54 10.77
C HIS A 116 6.64 -14.01 10.68
N LEU A 117 5.65 -13.35 10.09
CA LEU A 117 5.60 -11.89 10.01
C LEU A 117 5.12 -11.28 11.33
N LYS A 118 5.68 -10.11 11.66
CA LYS A 118 5.29 -9.34 12.85
C LYS A 118 3.84 -8.88 12.72
N GLU A 119 3.13 -8.82 13.84
CA GLU A 119 1.75 -8.30 13.85
C GLU A 119 1.66 -6.85 13.36
N GLU A 120 2.66 -6.01 13.65
CA GLU A 120 2.72 -4.63 13.16
C GLU A 120 2.70 -4.55 11.63
N ASP A 121 3.43 -5.43 10.94
CA ASP A 121 3.45 -5.46 9.47
C ASP A 121 2.10 -5.95 8.92
N LYS A 122 1.47 -6.93 9.58
CA LYS A 122 0.12 -7.40 9.22
C LYS A 122 -0.92 -6.32 9.44
N ARG A 123 -0.80 -5.55 10.53
CA ARG A 123 -1.67 -4.41 10.84
C ARG A 123 -1.59 -3.35 9.75
N GLU A 124 -0.38 -3.02 9.27
CA GLU A 124 -0.23 -2.11 8.12
C GLU A 124 -0.92 -2.65 6.86
N SER A 125 -0.90 -3.97 6.63
CA SER A 125 -1.66 -4.60 5.54
C SER A 125 -3.17 -4.38 5.69
N VAL A 126 -3.71 -4.52 6.90
CA VAL A 126 -5.13 -4.24 7.20
C VAL A 126 -5.48 -2.79 6.91
N LYS A 127 -4.63 -1.82 7.28
CA LYS A 127 -4.85 -0.40 6.97
C LYS A 127 -4.91 -0.13 5.46
N LEU A 128 -4.06 -0.77 4.67
CA LEU A 128 -4.13 -0.65 3.21
C LEU A 128 -5.43 -1.25 2.66
N LEU A 129 -5.89 -2.38 3.20
CA LEU A 129 -7.20 -2.95 2.83
C LEU A 129 -8.37 -2.04 3.21
N GLN A 130 -8.28 -1.30 4.32
CA GLN A 130 -9.26 -0.28 4.70
C GLN A 130 -9.30 0.88 3.69
N LEU A 131 -8.14 1.35 3.22
CA LEU A 131 -8.08 2.38 2.16
C LEU A 131 -8.75 1.88 0.87
N VAL A 132 -8.45 0.65 0.47
CA VAL A 132 -9.09 0.00 -0.70
C VAL A 132 -10.61 -0.10 -0.52
N ALA A 133 -11.07 -0.62 0.63
CA ALA A 133 -12.50 -0.75 0.93
C ALA A 133 -13.23 0.60 0.99
N GLY A 134 -12.56 1.63 1.53
CA GLY A 134 -13.07 2.99 1.65
C GLY A 134 -13.27 3.69 0.32
N ALA A 135 -12.54 3.28 -0.73
CA ALA A 135 -12.65 3.87 -2.05
C ALA A 135 -13.98 3.54 -2.79
N GLY A 136 -14.80 2.62 -2.24
CA GLY A 136 -16.17 2.39 -2.72
C GLY A 136 -16.56 0.91 -2.83
N ARG A 137 -17.86 0.69 -3.09
CA ARG A 137 -18.49 -0.65 -3.09
C ARG A 137 -17.74 -1.68 -3.93
N LYS A 138 -17.38 -1.35 -5.17
CA LYS A 138 -16.70 -2.29 -6.08
C LYS A 138 -15.40 -2.86 -5.51
N TYR A 139 -14.68 -2.08 -4.70
CA TYR A 139 -13.43 -2.49 -4.07
C TYR A 139 -13.68 -3.33 -2.81
N LYS A 140 -14.77 -3.08 -2.08
CA LYS A 140 -15.24 -3.97 -1.01
C LYS A 140 -15.59 -5.34 -1.56
N GLU A 141 -16.33 -5.38 -2.66
CA GLU A 141 -16.70 -6.62 -3.35
C GLU A 141 -15.44 -7.37 -3.79
N LEU A 142 -14.45 -6.69 -4.37
CA LEU A 142 -13.17 -7.30 -4.74
C LEU A 142 -12.43 -7.95 -3.55
N ILE A 143 -12.41 -7.28 -2.39
CA ILE A 143 -11.82 -7.86 -1.16
C ILE A 143 -12.60 -9.11 -0.74
N CYS A 144 -13.92 -9.07 -0.75
CA CYS A 144 -14.77 -10.21 -0.40
C CYS A 144 -14.59 -11.40 -1.35
N GLU A 145 -14.53 -11.14 -2.67
CA GLU A 145 -14.27 -12.14 -3.73
C GLU A 145 -12.91 -12.80 -3.56
N SER A 146 -11.93 -12.05 -3.06
CA SER A 146 -10.57 -12.52 -2.79
C SER A 146 -10.44 -13.28 -1.45
N TYR A 147 -11.54 -13.79 -0.90
CA TYR A 147 -11.60 -14.45 0.42
C TYR A 147 -11.21 -13.52 1.60
N GLY A 148 -11.38 -12.21 1.45
CA GLY A 148 -10.96 -11.21 2.43
C GLY A 148 -11.55 -11.44 3.83
N VAL A 149 -12.86 -11.69 3.93
CA VAL A 149 -13.54 -11.97 5.22
C VAL A 149 -12.90 -13.16 5.95
N ARG A 150 -12.61 -14.24 5.22
CA ARG A 150 -11.99 -15.44 5.78
C ARG A 150 -10.57 -15.17 6.27
N SER A 151 -9.76 -14.47 5.47
CA SER A 151 -8.38 -14.12 5.83
C SER A 151 -8.33 -13.19 7.04
N LEU A 152 -9.23 -12.21 7.11
CA LEU A 152 -9.37 -11.29 8.24
C LEU A 152 -9.84 -12.01 9.50
N ALA A 153 -10.85 -12.88 9.42
CA ALA A 153 -11.32 -13.65 10.56
C ALA A 153 -10.24 -14.57 11.13
N LYS A 154 -9.44 -15.21 10.25
CA LYS A 154 -8.28 -16.01 10.67
C LYS A 154 -7.22 -15.17 11.38
N PHE A 155 -6.91 -14.00 10.84
CA PHE A 155 -5.94 -13.10 11.47
C PHE A 155 -6.45 -12.59 12.82
N LEU A 156 -7.72 -12.19 12.90
CA LEU A 156 -8.37 -11.76 14.14
C LEU A 156 -8.30 -12.83 15.22
N ALA A 157 -8.61 -14.08 14.87
CA ALA A 157 -8.57 -15.20 15.82
C ALA A 157 -7.16 -15.57 16.29
N ALA A 158 -6.14 -15.28 15.47
CA ALA A 158 -4.74 -15.57 15.81
C ALA A 158 -4.02 -14.41 16.49
N SER A 159 -4.57 -13.19 16.42
CA SER A 159 -3.88 -11.99 16.86
C SER A 159 -4.05 -11.70 18.35
N ASN A 160 -2.99 -11.23 18.99
CA ASN A 160 -3.00 -10.82 20.40
C ASN A 160 -2.93 -9.30 20.59
N SER A 161 -2.66 -8.52 19.55
CA SER A 161 -2.68 -7.05 19.61
C SER A 161 -4.11 -6.52 19.54
N ALA A 162 -4.50 -5.77 20.58
CA ALA A 162 -5.80 -5.11 20.63
C ALA A 162 -5.97 -4.14 19.46
N GLU A 163 -4.91 -3.41 19.08
CA GLU A 163 -4.95 -2.46 17.98
C GLU A 163 -5.10 -3.16 16.61
N ALA A 164 -4.46 -4.31 16.42
CA ALA A 164 -4.64 -5.11 15.21
C ALA A 164 -6.06 -5.68 15.13
N GLN A 165 -6.60 -6.15 16.24
CA GLN A 165 -7.98 -6.64 16.32
C GLN A 165 -8.99 -5.53 16.02
N GLU A 166 -8.79 -4.33 16.56
CA GLU A 166 -9.64 -3.16 16.29
C GLU A 166 -9.63 -2.79 14.80
N ASP A 167 -8.45 -2.68 14.17
CA ASP A 167 -8.34 -2.36 12.74
C ASP A 167 -9.05 -3.41 11.88
N VAL A 168 -8.96 -4.70 12.24
CA VAL A 168 -9.67 -5.78 11.53
C VAL A 168 -11.18 -5.68 11.72
N GLN A 169 -11.66 -5.38 12.92
CA GLN A 169 -13.09 -5.21 13.19
C GLN A 169 -13.67 -4.04 12.40
N VAL A 170 -12.97 -2.90 12.35
CA VAL A 170 -13.35 -1.74 11.54
C VAL A 170 -13.44 -2.12 10.05
N LEU A 171 -12.49 -2.91 9.55
CA LEU A 171 -12.52 -3.37 8.17
C LEU A 171 -13.69 -4.32 7.91
N LEU A 172 -13.95 -5.29 8.80
CA LEU A 172 -15.07 -6.22 8.65
C LEU A 172 -16.42 -5.50 8.66
N ASP A 173 -16.63 -4.54 9.56
CA ASP A 173 -17.83 -3.69 9.57
C ASP A 173 -17.95 -2.89 8.25
N THR A 174 -16.82 -2.30 7.80
CA THR A 174 -16.78 -1.57 6.52
C THR A 174 -17.15 -2.45 5.34
N LEU A 175 -16.71 -3.72 5.31
CA LEU A 175 -17.03 -4.68 4.26
C LEU A 175 -18.50 -5.09 4.26
N GLY A 176 -19.17 -5.15 5.43
CA GLY A 176 -20.61 -5.43 5.53
C GLY A 176 -21.51 -4.25 5.16
N ARG A 177 -21.08 -3.02 5.47
CA ARG A 177 -21.87 -1.81 5.22
C ARG A 177 -21.89 -1.40 3.75
N GLY A 178 -23.10 -1.27 3.20
CA GLY A 178 -23.32 -0.81 1.82
C GLY A 178 -22.85 -1.82 0.75
N ASN A 179 -22.70 -3.09 1.11
CA ASN A 179 -22.23 -4.19 0.28
C ASN A 179 -23.24 -5.37 0.24
N PRO A 180 -24.42 -5.20 -0.38
CA PRO A 180 -25.52 -6.16 -0.28
C PRO A 180 -25.18 -7.56 -0.81
N LYS A 181 -24.26 -7.67 -1.78
CA LYS A 181 -23.82 -8.95 -2.37
C LYS A 181 -23.18 -9.88 -1.34
N TYR A 182 -22.51 -9.32 -0.32
CA TYR A 182 -21.73 -10.07 0.67
C TYR A 182 -22.26 -9.94 2.10
N GLN A 183 -23.49 -9.46 2.30
CA GLN A 183 -24.08 -9.28 3.63
C GLN A 183 -24.23 -10.56 4.47
N LYS A 184 -24.22 -11.74 3.83
CA LYS A 184 -24.45 -13.04 4.48
C LYS A 184 -23.19 -13.92 4.57
N GLN A 185 -22.02 -13.37 4.23
CA GLN A 185 -20.75 -14.09 4.25
C GLN A 185 -20.17 -14.15 5.67
#